data_AF-A0A819BLI6-F1
#
_entry.id   AF-A0A819BLI6-F1
#
_cell.length_a   1.000
_cell.length_b   1.000
_cell.length_c   1.000
_cell.angle_alpha   90.00
_cell.angle_beta   90.00
_cell.angle_gamma   90.00
#
_symmetry.space_group_name_H-M   'P 1'
#
loop_
_entity.id
_entity.type
_entity.pdbx_description
1 polymer ?
#
loop_
_entity_poly.entity_id
_entity_poly.type
_entity_poly.pdbx_seq_one_letter_code
_entity_poly.pdbx_strand_id
1 'polypeptide(L)'
;MRLRYKDPKVPILKNNQPFPVEANGYCTECQTIAELISIRNNPNRMIIECLMICERVGVTSNFLYLLDHQADLCGHNLYSFDYNTYLRGSEECQLAIRLWLHAYHLRIQTQINLNKCVSYLEKCARIMGELINRKRTKGIQFDILMKVLEATGNEYQRNKNLESTLDVERENENFSCSLSEVDETVENNGDKCLYVILNLLFNAMKILTCKKKKKQERQAVIIQRVQQYIDFDWRTISDNKTLLHLSLMEYHNSNPVGICRRFPSLVVVQLLLSCRASINAIDCHHYTPLHDLVSNKFKKLTKEEWNDIKIIFKILVNAGAHLDAIAWGKTPEDGAEHEKLKSLFRIHPIQLSLKCLCARMIQKNELNYIDCIPKSLHAFTELH
;
A
#
# COMPACT_ATOMS: atom_id res chain seq x y z
N MET A 1 44.00 8.41 7.22
CA MET A 1 44.19 9.66 8.01
C MET A 1 45.59 10.24 7.87
N ARG A 2 46.66 9.50 8.20
CA ARG A 2 48.06 10.01 8.12
C ARG A 2 48.45 10.57 6.74
N LEU A 3 48.04 9.93 5.64
CA LEU A 3 48.29 10.42 4.28
C LEU A 3 47.47 11.65 3.90
N ARG A 4 46.23 11.79 4.40
CA ARG A 4 45.34 12.91 4.07
C ARG A 4 45.78 14.23 4.70
N TYR A 5 46.43 14.16 5.86
CA TYR A 5 46.92 15.33 6.61
C TYR A 5 48.45 15.42 6.60
N LYS A 6 49.09 14.89 5.55
CA LYS A 6 50.56 14.99 5.40
C LYS A 6 51.01 16.46 5.33
N ASP A 7 50.20 17.32 4.70
CA ASP A 7 50.26 18.78 4.85
C ASP A 7 48.99 19.26 5.58
N PRO A 8 49.09 19.79 6.82
CA PRO A 8 47.94 20.29 7.57
C PRO A 8 47.24 21.48 6.92
N LYS A 9 47.93 22.24 6.05
CA LYS A 9 47.37 23.41 5.36
C LYS A 9 46.62 23.03 4.07
N VAL A 10 46.94 21.87 3.49
CA VAL A 10 46.33 21.37 2.25
C VAL A 10 45.95 19.89 2.42
N PRO A 11 44.89 19.59 3.19
CA PRO A 11 44.44 18.22 3.37
C PRO A 11 43.90 17.64 2.06
N ILE A 12 44.24 16.38 1.76
CA ILE A 12 43.66 15.66 0.62
C ILE A 12 42.16 15.50 0.88
N LEU A 13 41.32 16.07 0.02
CA LEU A 13 39.87 16.04 0.14
C LEU A 13 39.32 14.63 -0.14
N LYS A 14 38.19 14.30 0.47
CA LYS A 14 37.47 13.05 0.17
C LYS A 14 36.81 13.21 -1.20
N ASN A 15 36.67 12.12 -1.94
CA ASN A 15 35.79 12.14 -3.12
C ASN A 15 34.37 12.47 -2.63
N ASN A 16 33.82 13.59 -3.11
CA ASN A 16 32.45 13.96 -2.81
C ASN A 16 31.52 12.86 -3.33
N GLN A 17 30.51 12.48 -2.52
CA GLN A 17 29.33 11.86 -3.10
C GLN A 17 28.79 12.85 -4.15
N PRO A 18 28.54 12.40 -5.40
CA PRO A 18 28.27 13.32 -6.51
C PRO A 18 26.97 14.11 -6.32
N PHE A 19 26.05 13.66 -5.45
CA PHE A 19 24.80 14.37 -5.17
C PHE A 19 24.41 14.33 -3.70
N PRO A 20 23.99 15.46 -3.11
CA PRO A 20 23.44 15.49 -1.77
C PRO A 20 22.14 14.68 -1.69
N VAL A 21 22.12 13.63 -0.88
CA VAL A 21 20.96 12.74 -0.69
C VAL A 21 19.86 13.50 0.08
N GLU A 22 18.62 13.48 -0.41
CA GLU A 22 17.48 14.17 0.22
C GLU A 22 17.26 13.72 1.68
N ALA A 23 17.51 12.43 1.97
CA ALA A 23 17.42 11.86 3.32
C ALA A 23 18.46 12.44 4.30
N ASN A 24 19.58 12.93 3.79
CA ASN A 24 20.61 13.62 4.56
C ASN A 24 20.32 15.13 4.69
N GLY A 25 19.13 15.59 4.32
CA GLY A 25 18.77 17.01 4.32
C GLY A 25 19.65 17.83 3.37
N TYR A 26 20.15 17.19 2.31
CA TYR A 26 21.14 17.73 1.39
C TYR A 26 22.49 18.13 2.02
N CYS A 27 22.82 17.58 3.18
CA CYS A 27 24.11 17.79 3.82
C CYS A 27 25.26 17.20 2.98
N THR A 28 26.44 17.80 3.10
CA THR A 28 27.71 17.26 2.57
C THR A 28 28.56 16.72 3.70
N GLU A 29 29.29 15.64 3.46
CA GLU A 29 30.25 15.08 4.42
C GLU A 29 31.34 16.11 4.77
N CYS A 30 31.65 16.25 6.06
CA CYS A 30 32.73 17.05 6.57
C CYS A 30 34.06 16.62 5.94
N GLN A 31 34.79 17.56 5.37
CA GLN A 31 36.08 17.31 4.73
C GLN A 31 37.22 17.30 5.75
N THR A 32 37.09 18.15 6.77
CA THR A 32 38.10 18.41 7.80
C THR A 32 37.65 18.00 9.21
N ILE A 33 38.62 17.79 10.12
CA ILE A 33 38.33 17.53 11.54
C ILE A 33 37.66 18.75 12.19
N ALA A 34 38.03 19.97 11.78
CA ALA A 34 37.44 21.20 12.30
C ALA A 34 35.93 21.28 12.02
N GLU A 35 35.52 20.93 10.80
CA GLU A 35 34.10 20.82 10.44
C GLU A 35 33.37 19.76 11.30
N LEU A 36 33.99 18.60 11.52
CA LEU A 36 33.40 17.55 12.37
C LEU A 36 33.23 18.03 13.83
N ILE A 37 34.21 18.74 14.37
CA ILE A 37 34.13 19.33 15.72
C ILE A 37 33.02 20.39 15.79
N SER A 38 32.82 21.16 14.73
CA SER A 38 31.79 22.21 14.68
C SER A 38 30.37 21.65 14.82
N ILE A 39 30.14 20.42 14.36
CA ILE A 39 28.83 19.75 14.42
C ILE A 39 28.64 18.87 15.65
N ARG A 40 29.64 18.77 16.55
CA ARG A 40 29.64 17.82 17.69
C ARG A 40 28.45 17.98 18.66
N ASN A 41 27.89 19.19 18.75
CA ASN A 41 26.78 19.51 19.63
C ASN A 41 25.41 19.35 18.93
N ASN A 42 25.39 18.95 17.66
CA ASN A 42 24.17 18.73 16.89
C ASN A 42 24.01 17.23 16.61
N PRO A 43 23.21 16.51 17.42
CA PRO A 43 23.11 15.05 17.32
C PRO A 43 22.55 14.60 15.97
N ASN A 44 21.55 15.29 15.42
CA ASN A 44 20.98 14.97 14.11
C ASN A 44 22.02 15.11 13.00
N ARG A 45 22.84 16.17 13.06
CA ARG A 45 23.90 16.39 12.07
C ARG A 45 25.01 15.35 12.18
N MET A 46 25.38 14.96 13.41
CA MET A 46 26.33 13.86 13.63
C MET A 46 25.84 12.54 13.06
N ILE A 47 24.55 12.24 13.20
CA ILE A 47 23.99 10.99 12.69
C ILE A 47 23.99 11.02 11.15
N ILE A 48 23.54 12.11 10.53
CA ILE A 48 23.63 12.30 9.07
C ILE A 48 25.09 12.18 8.59
N GLU A 49 26.04 12.72 9.35
CA GLU A 49 27.47 12.59 9.05
C GLU A 49 27.94 11.13 9.09
N CYS A 50 27.56 10.38 10.12
CA CYS A 50 27.82 8.93 10.20
C CYS A 50 27.20 8.20 9.00
N LEU A 51 25.97 8.54 8.61
CA LEU A 51 25.30 7.91 7.49
C LEU A 51 26.05 8.13 6.17
N MET A 52 26.47 9.36 5.89
CA MET A 52 27.27 9.70 4.71
C MET A 52 28.63 9.00 4.70
N ILE A 53 29.32 8.95 5.85
CA ILE A 53 30.61 8.26 5.98
C ILE A 53 30.44 6.78 5.64
N CYS A 54 29.45 6.13 6.23
CA CYS A 54 29.18 4.71 6.00
C CYS A 54 28.81 4.43 4.54
N GLU A 55 27.96 5.26 3.94
CA GLU A 55 27.59 5.12 2.53
C GLU A 55 28.78 5.28 1.59
N ARG A 56 29.71 6.21 1.88
CA ARG A 56 30.96 6.38 1.12
C ARG A 56 31.92 5.21 1.28
N VAL A 57 32.06 4.68 2.50
CA VAL A 57 33.00 3.58 2.79
C VAL A 57 32.46 2.24 2.26
N GLY A 58 31.14 2.09 2.20
CA GLY A 58 30.45 0.91 1.68
C GLY A 58 29.26 0.54 2.54
N VAL A 59 28.15 0.24 1.88
CA VAL A 59 26.90 -0.18 2.54
C VAL A 59 27.07 -1.62 3.04
N THR A 60 27.12 -1.77 4.35
CA THR A 60 27.20 -3.09 5.03
C THR A 60 25.90 -3.41 5.74
N SER A 61 25.71 -4.68 6.12
CA SER A 61 24.59 -5.10 6.97
C SER A 61 24.52 -4.29 8.27
N ASN A 62 25.66 -4.09 8.94
CA ASN A 62 25.77 -3.28 10.17
C ASN A 62 25.34 -1.83 9.97
N PHE A 63 25.73 -1.22 8.84
CA PHE A 63 25.27 0.12 8.49
C PHE A 63 23.75 0.18 8.32
N LEU A 64 23.18 -0.80 7.62
CA LEU A 64 21.73 -0.88 7.44
C LEU A 64 20.98 -1.06 8.77
N TYR A 65 21.53 -1.79 9.74
CA TYR A 65 20.96 -1.86 11.10
C TYR A 65 21.03 -0.53 11.85
N LEU A 66 22.13 0.21 11.72
CA LEU A 66 22.25 1.55 12.33
C LEU A 66 21.24 2.53 11.72
N LEU A 67 21.07 2.46 10.39
CA LEU A 67 20.08 3.26 9.67
C LEU A 67 18.65 2.90 10.07
N ASP A 68 18.34 1.60 10.22
CA ASP A 68 17.05 1.12 10.74
C ASP A 68 16.75 1.74 12.11
N HIS A 69 17.70 1.60 13.04
CA HIS A 69 17.56 2.10 14.40
C HIS A 69 17.33 3.62 14.42
N GLN A 70 18.06 4.36 13.58
CA GLN A 70 17.88 5.81 13.49
C GLN A 70 16.52 6.19 12.93
N ALA A 71 16.08 5.54 11.86
CA ALA A 71 14.79 5.82 11.25
C ALA A 71 13.64 5.51 12.23
N ASP A 72 13.77 4.41 12.98
CA ASP A 72 12.82 4.02 14.00
C ASP A 72 12.81 4.99 15.19
N LEU A 73 13.96 5.48 15.66
CA LEU A 73 14.03 6.54 16.68
C LEU A 73 13.31 7.82 16.23
N CYS A 74 13.57 8.29 15.00
CA CYS A 74 12.89 9.46 14.43
C CYS A 74 11.37 9.22 14.30
N GLY A 75 10.95 7.99 14.00
CA GLY A 75 9.56 7.59 13.92
C GLY A 75 8.86 7.42 15.27
N HIS A 76 9.59 7.05 16.33
CA HIS A 76 9.06 6.79 17.68
C HIS A 76 8.79 8.08 18.48
N ASN A 77 9.47 9.19 18.17
CA ASN A 77 9.20 10.50 18.78
C ASN A 77 7.77 11.04 18.57
N LEU A 78 6.93 10.32 17.83
CA LEU A 78 5.49 10.57 17.71
C LEU A 78 4.69 10.14 18.95
N TYR A 79 5.23 9.26 19.79
CA TYR A 79 4.54 8.65 20.93
C TYR A 79 4.97 9.19 22.30
N SER A 80 6.03 10.00 22.39
CA SER A 80 6.37 10.69 23.64
C SER A 80 5.42 11.87 23.86
N PHE A 81 4.60 11.74 24.90
CA PHE A 81 3.63 12.74 25.34
C PHE A 81 4.37 14.01 25.80
N ASP A 82 4.34 15.09 25.00
CA ASP A 82 4.24 16.44 25.55
C ASP A 82 3.81 17.50 24.51
N TYR A 83 3.02 18.47 24.97
CA TYR A 83 2.28 19.43 24.14
C TYR A 83 3.18 20.55 23.55
N ASN A 84 4.40 20.75 24.07
CA ASN A 84 5.33 21.80 23.64
C ASN A 84 6.42 21.33 22.64
N THR A 85 6.54 20.02 22.38
CA THR A 85 7.42 19.40 21.35
C THR A 85 6.69 19.21 20.01
N TYR A 86 5.45 19.67 19.92
CA TYR A 86 4.46 19.38 18.87
C TYR A 86 4.81 19.90 17.46
N LEU A 87 5.62 20.97 17.35
CA LEU A 87 6.07 21.55 16.08
C LEU A 87 7.30 20.81 15.49
N ARG A 88 8.19 20.28 16.33
CA ARG A 88 9.34 19.44 15.92
C ARG A 88 8.91 18.12 15.27
N GLY A 89 7.79 17.56 15.71
CA GLY A 89 7.33 16.25 15.24
C GLY A 89 7.09 16.15 13.74
N SER A 90 6.70 17.22 13.04
CA SER A 90 6.41 17.13 11.59
C SER A 90 7.66 17.07 10.70
N GLU A 91 8.77 17.68 11.13
CA GLU A 91 10.05 17.63 10.43
C GLU A 91 10.75 16.30 10.74
N GLU A 92 10.71 15.86 12.00
CA GLU A 92 11.25 14.54 12.42
C GLU A 92 10.53 13.38 11.73
N CYS A 93 9.21 13.46 11.53
CA CYS A 93 8.47 12.46 10.77
C CYS A 93 8.82 12.46 9.28
N GLN A 94 9.03 13.63 8.68
CA GLN A 94 9.47 13.72 7.29
C GLN A 94 10.88 13.17 7.12
N LEU A 95 11.76 13.43 8.10
CA LEU A 95 13.08 12.83 8.14
C LEU A 95 12.99 11.30 8.27
N ALA A 96 12.14 10.78 9.17
CA ALA A 96 11.92 9.34 9.31
C ALA A 96 11.47 8.69 7.99
N ILE A 97 10.48 9.29 7.30
CA ILE A 97 10.02 8.83 5.98
C ILE A 97 11.17 8.80 4.98
N ARG A 98 11.98 9.87 4.92
CA ARG A 98 13.12 9.93 4.00
C ARG A 98 14.20 8.90 4.35
N LEU A 99 14.48 8.68 5.63
CA LEU A 99 15.44 7.69 6.10
C LEU A 99 14.98 6.25 5.78
N TRP A 100 13.70 5.93 6.00
CA TRP A 100 13.13 4.64 5.62
C TRP A 100 13.12 4.42 4.11
N LEU A 101 12.80 5.45 3.32
CA LEU A 101 12.92 5.37 1.85
C LEU A 101 14.37 5.17 1.41
N HIS A 102 15.32 5.86 2.04
CA HIS A 102 16.75 5.67 1.75
C HIS A 102 17.20 4.25 2.10
N ALA A 103 16.82 3.76 3.28
CA ALA A 103 17.09 2.39 3.70
C ALA A 103 16.52 1.37 2.71
N TYR A 104 15.28 1.58 2.24
CA TYR A 104 14.66 0.77 1.19
C TYR A 104 15.52 0.77 -0.08
N HIS A 105 15.89 1.93 -0.61
CA HIS A 105 16.70 2.01 -1.84
C HIS A 105 18.06 1.36 -1.69
N LEU A 106 18.75 1.57 -0.56
CA LEU A 106 20.03 0.93 -0.28
C LEU A 106 19.92 -0.60 -0.21
N ARG A 107 18.84 -1.12 0.38
CA ARG A 107 18.59 -2.57 0.43
C ARG A 107 18.34 -3.16 -0.94
N ILE A 108 17.56 -2.48 -1.78
CA ILE A 108 17.34 -2.89 -3.17
C ILE A 108 18.65 -2.84 -3.97
N GLN A 109 19.47 -1.80 -3.81
CA GLN A 109 20.75 -1.69 -4.52
C GLN A 109 21.77 -2.75 -4.07
N THR A 110 21.80 -3.07 -2.78
CA THR A 110 22.75 -4.04 -2.22
C THR A 110 22.27 -5.48 -2.18
N GLN A 111 20.97 -5.70 -2.40
CA GLN A 111 20.29 -7.01 -2.26
C GLN A 111 20.40 -7.60 -0.83
N ILE A 112 20.47 -6.76 0.20
CA ILE A 112 20.65 -7.18 1.61
C ILE A 112 19.33 -7.07 2.40
N ASN A 113 18.89 -8.19 3.00
CA ASN A 113 17.73 -8.28 3.91
C ASN A 113 16.46 -7.65 3.31
N LEU A 114 16.10 -8.05 2.09
CA LEU A 114 14.96 -7.50 1.35
C LEU A 114 13.61 -7.72 2.04
N ASN A 115 13.48 -8.73 2.90
CA ASN A 115 12.25 -9.03 3.64
C ASN A 115 11.81 -7.89 4.57
N LYS A 116 12.72 -6.95 4.90
CA LYS A 116 12.37 -5.77 5.70
C LYS A 116 11.75 -4.63 4.89
N CYS A 117 11.86 -4.65 3.56
CA CYS A 117 11.47 -3.53 2.69
C CYS A 117 10.01 -3.10 2.87
N VAL A 118 9.09 -4.07 2.89
CA VAL A 118 7.66 -3.81 3.10
C VAL A 118 7.40 -3.13 4.44
N SER A 119 8.08 -3.55 5.51
CA SER A 119 7.92 -2.95 6.85
C SER A 119 8.26 -1.45 6.88
N TYR A 120 9.25 -1.00 6.10
CA TYR A 120 9.57 0.44 6.03
C TYR A 120 8.47 1.22 5.31
N LEU A 121 7.95 0.67 4.21
CA LEU A 121 6.88 1.29 3.43
C LEU A 121 5.57 1.37 4.23
N GLU A 122 5.28 0.33 5.00
CA GLU A 122 4.24 0.31 6.03
C GLU A 122 4.44 1.45 7.04
N LYS A 123 5.60 1.54 7.69
CA LYS A 123 5.91 2.60 8.67
C LYS A 123 5.74 4.00 8.05
N CYS A 124 6.18 4.20 6.80
CA CYS A 124 5.98 5.43 6.05
C CYS A 124 4.49 5.75 5.87
N ALA A 125 3.69 4.81 5.36
CA ALA A 125 2.26 5.00 5.14
C ALA A 125 1.50 5.29 6.45
N ARG A 126 1.89 4.64 7.56
CA ARG A 126 1.34 4.87 8.90
C ARG A 126 1.48 6.32 9.32
N ILE A 127 2.72 6.80 9.34
CA ILE A 127 3.05 8.14 9.84
C ILE A 127 2.48 9.20 8.91
N MET A 128 2.47 8.93 7.59
CA MET A 128 1.77 9.79 6.65
C MET A 128 0.28 9.94 6.99
N GLY A 129 -0.40 8.82 7.26
CA GLY A 129 -1.80 8.81 7.64
C GLY A 129 -2.07 9.59 8.93
N GLU A 130 -1.25 9.38 9.97
CA GLU A 130 -1.36 10.08 11.25
C GLU A 130 -1.22 11.60 11.09
N LEU A 131 -0.20 12.04 10.35
CA LEU A 131 0.06 13.46 10.08
C LEU A 131 -1.09 14.12 9.30
N ILE A 132 -1.63 13.44 8.29
CA ILE A 132 -2.76 13.95 7.49
C ILE A 132 -4.02 14.05 8.35
N ASN A 133 -4.31 13.01 9.16
CA ASN A 133 -5.52 12.94 9.97
C ASN A 133 -5.56 13.99 11.09
N ARG A 134 -4.41 14.33 11.68
CA ARG A 134 -4.30 15.41 12.68
C ARG A 134 -4.40 16.82 12.06
N LYS A 135 -4.84 16.94 10.79
CA LYS A 135 -4.89 18.18 9.98
C LYS A 135 -3.53 18.89 9.86
N ARG A 136 -2.41 18.16 10.06
CA ARG A 136 -1.04 18.68 9.91
C ARG A 136 -0.53 18.55 8.46
N THR A 137 -1.41 18.80 7.49
CA THR A 137 -1.16 18.63 6.05
C THR A 137 -0.14 19.62 5.48
N LYS A 138 0.32 20.59 6.27
CA LYS A 138 1.46 21.45 5.94
C LYS A 138 2.79 20.69 5.89
N GLY A 139 2.90 19.53 6.56
CA GLY A 139 4.14 18.75 6.59
C GLY A 139 4.37 17.87 5.36
N ILE A 140 3.39 17.06 4.94
CA ILE A 140 3.66 16.05 3.89
C ILE A 140 3.59 16.65 2.50
N GLN A 141 4.71 16.53 1.78
CA GLN A 141 4.81 16.83 0.37
C GLN A 141 4.18 15.69 -0.44
N PHE A 142 3.35 16.06 -1.43
CA PHE A 142 2.71 15.10 -2.33
C PHE A 142 3.74 14.22 -3.04
N ASP A 143 4.88 14.80 -3.41
CA ASP A 143 5.94 14.12 -4.14
C ASP A 143 6.57 12.99 -3.31
N ILE A 144 6.74 13.19 -1.99
CA ILE A 144 7.23 12.14 -1.08
C ILE A 144 6.21 11.00 -0.98
N LEU A 145 4.92 11.31 -0.87
CA LEU A 145 3.87 10.28 -0.87
C LEU A 145 3.92 9.46 -2.16
N MET A 146 4.05 10.12 -3.31
CA MET A 146 4.15 9.43 -4.60
C MET A 146 5.41 8.56 -4.70
N LYS A 147 6.55 8.98 -4.14
CA LYS A 147 7.77 8.15 -4.04
C LYS A 147 7.53 6.88 -3.21
N VAL A 148 6.84 6.97 -2.06
CA VAL A 148 6.49 5.79 -1.25
C VAL A 148 5.51 4.89 -1.99
N LEU A 149 4.52 5.46 -2.67
CA LEU A 149 3.56 4.70 -3.48
C LEU A 149 4.27 3.93 -4.61
N GLU A 150 5.20 4.58 -5.30
CA GLU A 150 6.01 3.95 -6.34
C GLU A 150 6.91 2.84 -5.80
N ALA A 151 7.62 3.10 -4.69
CA ALA A 151 8.45 2.08 -4.03
C ALA A 151 7.61 0.86 -3.58
N THR A 152 6.38 1.10 -3.12
CA THR A 152 5.45 0.02 -2.74
C THR A 152 4.96 -0.77 -3.94
N GLY A 153 4.70 -0.10 -5.07
CA GLY A 153 4.37 -0.78 -6.32
C GLY A 153 5.51 -1.65 -6.85
N ASN A 154 6.74 -1.14 -6.80
CA ASN A 154 7.92 -1.90 -7.20
C ASN A 154 8.15 -3.13 -6.29
N GLU A 155 7.92 -2.96 -4.99
CA GLU A 155 8.02 -4.05 -4.02
C GLU A 155 6.94 -5.11 -4.22
N TYR A 156 5.69 -4.72 -4.53
CA TYR A 156 4.64 -5.66 -4.91
C TYR A 156 5.05 -6.47 -6.15
N GLN A 157 5.52 -5.81 -7.22
CA GLN A 157 5.95 -6.49 -8.44
C GLN A 157 7.11 -7.46 -8.18
N ARG A 158 8.04 -7.09 -7.29
CA ARG A 158 9.14 -7.97 -6.87
C ARG A 158 8.60 -9.25 -6.21
N ASN A 159 7.66 -9.13 -5.26
CA ASN A 159 7.06 -10.29 -4.60
C ASN A 159 6.22 -11.13 -5.59
N LYS A 160 5.47 -10.50 -6.51
CA LYS A 160 4.74 -11.20 -7.56
C LYS A 160 5.65 -12.02 -8.49
N ASN A 161 6.80 -11.46 -8.87
CA ASN A 161 7.77 -12.18 -9.69
C ASN A 161 8.45 -13.34 -8.93
N LEU A 162 8.67 -13.17 -7.62
CA LEU A 162 9.18 -14.24 -6.77
C LEU A 162 8.16 -15.37 -6.65
N GLU A 163 6.89 -15.07 -6.45
CA GLU A 163 5.82 -16.06 -6.43
C GLU A 163 5.79 -16.91 -7.71
N SER A 164 5.82 -16.25 -8.88
CA SER A 164 5.86 -16.96 -10.16
C SER A 164 7.11 -17.85 -10.33
N THR A 165 8.20 -17.53 -9.62
CA THR A 165 9.39 -18.38 -9.61
C THR A 165 9.20 -19.58 -8.69
N LEU A 166 8.61 -19.36 -7.51
CA LEU A 166 8.28 -20.41 -6.55
C LEU A 166 7.28 -21.42 -7.14
N ASP A 167 6.28 -20.96 -7.89
CA ASP A 167 5.32 -21.84 -8.58
C ASP A 167 6.02 -22.85 -9.51
N VAL A 168 7.01 -22.41 -10.27
CA VAL A 168 7.79 -23.30 -11.15
C VAL A 168 8.63 -24.29 -10.33
N GLU A 169 9.16 -23.87 -9.18
CA GLU A 169 9.90 -24.76 -8.29
C GLU A 169 8.99 -25.80 -7.61
N ARG A 170 7.73 -25.46 -7.30
CA ARG A 170 6.72 -26.39 -6.77
C ARG A 170 6.40 -27.51 -7.76
N GLU A 171 6.29 -27.20 -9.06
CA GLU A 171 6.02 -28.18 -10.11
C GLU A 171 7.17 -29.20 -10.29
N ASN A 172 8.38 -28.87 -9.82
CA ASN A 172 9.58 -29.71 -9.96
C ASN A 172 9.82 -30.66 -8.76
N GLU A 173 8.80 -30.95 -7.94
CA GLU A 173 8.77 -31.94 -6.83
C GLU A 173 9.82 -31.79 -5.70
N ASN A 174 10.64 -30.73 -5.68
CA ASN A 174 11.64 -30.49 -4.64
C ASN A 174 11.10 -29.61 -3.47
N PHE A 175 9.89 -29.88 -2.99
CA PHE A 175 9.28 -29.08 -1.93
C PHE A 175 9.96 -29.37 -0.57
N SER A 176 10.74 -28.41 -0.07
CA SER A 176 11.41 -28.46 1.23
C SER A 176 10.75 -27.53 2.24
N CYS A 177 10.86 -27.81 3.55
CA CYS A 177 10.29 -26.99 4.62
C CYS A 177 10.77 -25.52 4.59
N SER A 178 12.00 -25.28 4.12
CA SER A 178 12.52 -23.92 3.92
C SER A 178 11.83 -23.17 2.78
N LEU A 179 11.31 -23.88 1.77
CA LEU A 179 10.57 -23.24 0.68
C LEU A 179 9.19 -22.77 1.16
N SER A 180 8.49 -23.54 2.01
CA SER A 180 7.18 -23.13 2.54
C SER A 180 7.22 -21.86 3.41
N GLU A 181 8.29 -21.67 4.19
CA GLU A 181 8.44 -20.43 4.99
C GLU A 181 8.71 -19.21 4.11
N VAL A 182 9.53 -19.38 3.06
CA VAL A 182 9.79 -18.31 2.08
C VAL A 182 8.49 -17.94 1.35
N ASP A 183 7.71 -18.94 0.98
CA ASP A 183 6.42 -18.82 0.31
C ASP A 183 5.45 -17.93 1.10
N GLU A 184 5.16 -18.31 2.35
CA GLU A 184 4.28 -17.55 3.24
C GLU A 184 4.76 -16.10 3.42
N THR A 185 6.09 -15.88 3.45
CA THR A 185 6.63 -14.51 3.55
C THR A 185 6.43 -13.71 2.28
N VAL A 186 6.53 -14.31 1.09
CA VAL A 186 6.33 -13.65 -0.20
C VAL A 186 4.85 -13.28 -0.36
N GLU A 187 3.95 -14.23 -0.10
CA GLU A 187 2.51 -14.00 -0.13
C GLU A 187 2.11 -12.84 0.80
N ASN A 188 2.52 -12.92 2.06
CA ASN A 188 2.21 -11.93 3.09
C ASN A 188 2.78 -10.54 2.73
N ASN A 189 4.00 -10.48 2.20
CA ASN A 189 4.63 -9.23 1.78
C ASN A 189 3.94 -8.61 0.56
N GLY A 190 3.55 -9.42 -0.43
CA GLY A 190 2.79 -8.98 -1.59
C GLY A 190 1.44 -8.39 -1.18
N ASP A 191 0.69 -9.09 -0.34
CA ASP A 191 -0.62 -8.65 0.13
C ASP A 191 -0.52 -7.35 0.95
N LYS A 192 0.46 -7.28 1.87
CA LYS A 192 0.80 -6.05 2.60
C LYS A 192 1.05 -4.87 1.69
N CYS A 193 1.75 -5.05 0.57
CA CYS A 193 1.99 -3.96 -0.37
C CYS A 193 0.67 -3.39 -0.93
N LEU A 194 -0.30 -4.23 -1.28
CA LEU A 194 -1.61 -3.77 -1.77
C LEU A 194 -2.37 -2.97 -0.71
N TYR A 195 -2.30 -3.42 0.55
CA TYR A 195 -2.88 -2.68 1.68
C TYR A 195 -2.20 -1.33 1.91
N VAL A 196 -0.87 -1.28 1.82
CA VAL A 196 -0.10 -0.03 1.90
C VAL A 196 -0.48 0.91 0.76
N ILE A 197 -0.62 0.40 -0.47
CA ILE A 197 -1.07 1.16 -1.64
C ILE A 197 -2.44 1.79 -1.39
N LEU A 198 -3.43 1.03 -0.92
CA LEU A 198 -4.77 1.56 -0.64
C LEU A 198 -4.75 2.68 0.39
N ASN A 199 -3.94 2.54 1.45
CA ASN A 199 -3.75 3.59 2.45
C ASN A 199 -3.10 4.85 1.87
N LEU A 200 -2.07 4.67 1.05
CA LEU A 200 -1.39 5.78 0.38
C LEU A 200 -2.32 6.50 -0.60
N LEU A 201 -3.16 5.78 -1.34
CA LEU A 201 -4.18 6.35 -2.22
C LEU A 201 -5.21 7.17 -1.42
N PHE A 202 -5.71 6.62 -0.31
CA PHE A 202 -6.61 7.36 0.58
C PHE A 202 -5.97 8.64 1.11
N ASN A 203 -4.71 8.55 1.56
CA ASN A 203 -3.93 9.68 2.05
C ASN A 203 -3.70 10.72 0.94
N ALA A 204 -3.39 10.30 -0.28
CA ALA A 204 -3.23 11.16 -1.44
C ALA A 204 -4.52 11.94 -1.73
N MET A 205 -5.66 11.25 -1.75
CA MET A 205 -6.96 11.85 -1.97
C MET A 205 -7.32 12.88 -0.88
N LYS A 206 -6.96 12.62 0.38
CA LYS A 206 -7.11 13.61 1.46
C LYS A 206 -6.22 14.84 1.30
N ILE A 207 -4.99 14.68 0.79
CA ILE A 207 -4.12 15.83 0.50
C ILE A 207 -4.76 16.71 -0.59
N LEU A 208 -5.39 16.10 -1.60
CA LEU A 208 -6.08 16.81 -2.68
C LEU A 208 -7.31 17.61 -2.21
N THR A 209 -8.04 17.14 -1.20
CA THR A 209 -9.18 17.90 -0.65
C THR A 209 -8.71 19.12 0.15
N CYS A 210 -7.51 19.06 0.75
CA CYS A 210 -6.95 20.13 1.57
C CYS A 210 -6.22 21.23 0.78
N LYS A 211 -5.60 20.90 -0.37
CA LYS A 211 -4.77 21.84 -1.16
C LYS A 211 -5.42 22.14 -2.52
N LYS A 212 -5.90 23.38 -2.71
CA LYS A 212 -6.53 23.82 -3.99
C LYS A 212 -5.53 23.99 -5.14
N LYS A 213 -4.27 24.37 -4.85
CA LYS A 213 -3.22 24.56 -5.86
C LYS A 213 -2.79 23.21 -6.44
N LYS A 214 -2.72 23.10 -7.78
CA LYS A 214 -2.33 21.89 -8.54
C LYS A 214 -3.21 20.66 -8.29
N LYS A 215 -4.46 20.84 -7.88
CA LYS A 215 -5.37 19.71 -7.58
C LYS A 215 -5.57 18.80 -8.80
N GLN A 216 -5.85 19.39 -9.97
CA GLN A 216 -6.10 18.64 -11.21
C GLN A 216 -4.86 17.86 -11.67
N GLU A 217 -3.69 18.52 -11.72
CA GLU A 217 -2.41 17.87 -12.08
C GLU A 217 -2.12 16.67 -11.18
N ARG A 218 -2.20 16.86 -9.86
CA ARG A 218 -1.95 15.78 -8.90
C ARG A 218 -2.99 14.66 -8.97
N GLN A 219 -4.25 15.01 -9.21
CA GLN A 219 -5.31 14.01 -9.42
C GLN A 219 -5.05 13.18 -10.67
N ALA A 220 -4.59 13.80 -11.78
CA ALA A 220 -4.24 13.09 -13.00
C ALA A 220 -3.08 12.10 -12.77
N VAL A 221 -2.05 12.49 -12.00
CA VAL A 221 -0.94 11.60 -11.63
C VAL A 221 -1.42 10.39 -10.82
N ILE A 222 -2.34 10.58 -9.87
CA ILE A 222 -2.92 9.46 -9.11
C ILE A 222 -3.73 8.55 -10.03
N ILE A 223 -4.60 9.12 -10.87
CA ILE A 223 -5.43 8.36 -11.81
C ILE A 223 -4.56 7.52 -12.74
N GLN A 224 -3.53 8.13 -13.34
CA GLN A 224 -2.58 7.42 -14.21
C GLN A 224 -1.93 6.24 -13.48
N ARG A 225 -1.53 6.44 -12.22
CA ARG A 225 -0.88 5.38 -11.44
C ARG A 225 -1.86 4.26 -11.07
N VAL A 226 -3.09 4.60 -10.69
CA VAL A 226 -4.14 3.61 -10.39
C VAL A 226 -4.56 2.83 -11.63
N GLN A 227 -4.64 3.50 -12.79
CA GLN A 227 -4.89 2.84 -14.07
C GLN A 227 -3.82 1.79 -14.38
N GLN A 228 -2.53 2.12 -14.18
CA GLN A 228 -1.47 1.13 -14.33
C GLN A 228 -1.69 -0.11 -13.45
N TYR A 229 -2.05 0.07 -12.18
CA TYR A 229 -2.31 -1.06 -11.27
C TYR A 229 -3.49 -1.93 -11.71
N ILE A 230 -4.53 -1.31 -12.28
CA ILE A 230 -5.70 -2.01 -12.81
C ILE A 230 -5.35 -2.73 -14.11
N ASP A 231 -4.61 -2.08 -15.02
CA ASP A 231 -4.20 -2.66 -16.30
C ASP A 231 -3.27 -3.86 -16.12
N PHE A 232 -2.44 -3.86 -15.06
CA PHE A 232 -1.61 -5.00 -14.67
C PHE A 232 -2.35 -6.09 -13.86
N ASP A 233 -3.67 -5.93 -13.64
CA ASP A 233 -4.53 -6.80 -12.85
C ASP A 233 -3.90 -7.18 -11.49
N TRP A 234 -3.57 -6.16 -10.69
CA TRP A 234 -2.97 -6.36 -9.36
C TRP A 234 -3.96 -6.99 -8.39
N ARG A 235 -3.54 -8.11 -7.81
CA ARG A 235 -4.33 -8.97 -6.93
C ARG A 235 -3.51 -9.50 -5.77
N THR A 236 -4.16 -9.80 -4.65
CA THR A 236 -3.49 -10.50 -3.55
C THR A 236 -2.94 -11.82 -4.05
N ILE A 237 -1.77 -12.20 -3.54
CA ILE A 237 -1.12 -13.45 -3.91
C ILE A 237 -1.89 -14.61 -3.27
N SER A 238 -2.29 -14.47 -2.00
CA SER A 238 -3.04 -15.49 -1.26
C SER A 238 -4.43 -15.78 -1.85
N ASP A 239 -5.27 -14.75 -1.94
CA ASP A 239 -6.71 -14.91 -2.21
C ASP A 239 -7.15 -14.47 -3.62
N ASN A 240 -6.23 -13.98 -4.47
CA ASN A 240 -6.56 -13.42 -5.78
C ASN A 240 -7.55 -12.22 -5.77
N LYS A 241 -7.64 -11.49 -4.65
CA LYS A 241 -8.52 -10.33 -4.44
C LYS A 241 -7.97 -9.09 -5.12
N THR A 242 -8.81 -8.42 -5.92
CA THR A 242 -8.45 -7.13 -6.56
C THR A 242 -8.37 -5.98 -5.55
N LEU A 243 -7.76 -4.86 -5.94
CA LEU A 243 -7.79 -3.62 -5.14
C LEU A 243 -9.21 -3.17 -4.75
N LEU A 244 -10.23 -3.49 -5.58
CA LEU A 244 -11.62 -3.15 -5.26
C LEU A 244 -12.16 -4.00 -4.10
N HIS A 245 -11.91 -5.32 -4.09
CA HIS A 245 -12.22 -6.22 -2.96
C HIS A 245 -11.64 -5.64 -1.65
N LEU A 246 -10.32 -5.44 -1.65
CA LEU A 246 -9.57 -4.94 -0.48
C LEU A 246 -10.02 -3.55 0.00
N SER A 247 -10.54 -2.71 -0.89
CA SER A 247 -11.07 -1.38 -0.56
C SER A 247 -12.44 -1.41 0.11
N LEU A 248 -13.14 -2.55 0.06
CA LEU A 248 -14.47 -2.74 0.61
C LEU A 248 -14.45 -3.52 1.93
N MET A 249 -13.44 -4.35 2.16
CA MET A 249 -13.30 -5.18 3.36
C MET A 249 -12.98 -4.39 4.64
N GLU A 250 -13.59 -4.79 5.77
CA GLU A 250 -13.21 -4.32 7.10
C GLU A 250 -12.05 -5.18 7.63
N TYR A 251 -10.97 -4.54 8.04
CA TYR A 251 -9.82 -5.24 8.62
C TYR A 251 -10.15 -5.73 10.02
N HIS A 252 -10.07 -7.05 10.24
CA HIS A 252 -10.09 -7.62 11.59
C HIS A 252 -8.78 -7.30 12.33
N ASN A 253 -8.88 -7.24 13.66
CA ASN A 253 -7.90 -6.75 14.65
C ASN A 253 -6.48 -7.38 14.62
N SER A 254 -6.14 -8.21 13.64
CA SER A 254 -4.79 -8.69 13.36
C SER A 254 -4.10 -7.79 12.32
N ASN A 255 -4.31 -6.48 12.38
CA ASN A 255 -3.49 -5.54 11.64
C ASN A 255 -2.26 -5.27 12.51
N PRO A 256 -1.07 -5.86 12.24
CA PRO A 256 0.10 -5.67 13.12
C PRO A 256 0.59 -4.21 13.16
N VAL A 257 -0.02 -3.31 12.37
CA VAL A 257 0.60 -2.03 12.05
C VAL A 257 -0.28 -0.81 12.29
N GLY A 258 -1.57 -0.91 12.61
CA GLY A 258 -2.41 0.29 12.86
C GLY A 258 -2.45 1.29 11.68
N ILE A 259 -2.13 0.84 10.46
CA ILE A 259 -1.97 1.68 9.25
C ILE A 259 -3.31 2.00 8.58
N CYS A 260 -4.30 1.11 8.67
CA CYS A 260 -5.62 1.36 8.08
C CYS A 260 -6.53 2.11 9.04
N ARG A 261 -6.82 3.37 8.72
CA ARG A 261 -8.11 3.95 9.09
C ARG A 261 -9.20 3.15 8.36
N ARG A 262 -10.29 2.80 9.06
CA ARG A 262 -11.37 1.88 8.65
C ARG A 262 -11.75 2.01 7.17
N PHE A 263 -11.44 0.99 6.38
CA PHE A 263 -12.17 0.68 5.15
C PHE A 263 -13.50 0.01 5.53
N PRO A 264 -14.55 0.16 4.71
CA PRO A 264 -14.59 0.68 3.34
C PRO A 264 -14.41 2.20 3.20
N SER A 265 -13.79 2.64 2.10
CA SER A 265 -13.53 4.07 1.83
C SER A 265 -14.19 4.54 0.55
N LEU A 266 -15.24 5.36 0.66
CA LEU A 266 -16.01 5.88 -0.48
C LEU A 266 -15.12 6.55 -1.53
N VAL A 267 -14.15 7.34 -1.08
CA VAL A 267 -13.26 8.11 -1.98
C VAL A 267 -12.33 7.19 -2.78
N VAL A 268 -11.83 6.12 -2.17
CA VAL A 268 -10.95 5.15 -2.85
C VAL A 268 -11.77 4.29 -3.81
N VAL A 269 -12.95 3.83 -3.40
CA VAL A 269 -13.86 3.08 -4.28
C VAL A 269 -14.22 3.89 -5.52
N GLN A 270 -14.61 5.16 -5.36
CA GLN A 270 -14.89 6.05 -6.49
C GLN A 270 -13.69 6.23 -7.41
N LEU A 271 -12.48 6.37 -6.84
CA LEU A 271 -11.25 6.48 -7.62
C LEU A 271 -11.01 5.21 -8.45
N LEU A 272 -11.07 4.03 -7.83
CA LEU A 272 -10.89 2.73 -8.50
C LEU A 272 -11.91 2.54 -9.64
N LEU A 273 -13.19 2.81 -9.37
CA LEU A 273 -14.25 2.68 -10.38
C LEU A 273 -14.09 3.70 -11.51
N SER A 274 -13.66 4.93 -11.21
CA SER A 274 -13.35 5.93 -12.25
C SER A 274 -12.18 5.51 -13.15
N CYS A 275 -11.29 4.67 -12.63
CA CYS A 275 -10.18 4.05 -13.36
C CYS A 275 -10.56 2.70 -14.01
N ARG A 276 -11.87 2.37 -14.09
CA ARG A 276 -12.41 1.14 -14.69
C ARG A 276 -12.00 -0.16 -13.99
N ALA A 277 -11.82 -0.12 -12.66
CA ALA A 277 -11.67 -1.35 -11.88
C ALA A 277 -12.84 -2.31 -12.14
N SER A 278 -12.54 -3.60 -12.30
CA SER A 278 -13.56 -4.61 -12.57
C SER A 278 -14.51 -4.76 -11.38
N ILE A 279 -15.77 -4.38 -11.60
CA ILE A 279 -16.84 -4.35 -10.59
C ILE A 279 -17.26 -5.76 -10.15
N ASN A 280 -17.14 -6.74 -11.04
CA ASN A 280 -17.54 -8.14 -10.83
C ASN A 280 -16.35 -9.08 -10.93
N ALA A 281 -15.13 -8.61 -10.65
CA ALA A 281 -13.99 -9.51 -10.50
C ALA A 281 -14.30 -10.55 -9.41
N ILE A 282 -13.81 -11.76 -9.58
CA ILE A 282 -13.91 -12.82 -8.57
C ILE A 282 -12.55 -13.06 -7.93
N ASP A 283 -12.56 -13.42 -6.66
CA ASP A 283 -11.41 -13.93 -5.91
C ASP A 283 -11.32 -15.47 -6.02
N CYS A 284 -10.38 -16.11 -5.30
CA CYS A 284 -10.24 -17.58 -5.31
C CYS A 284 -11.44 -18.33 -4.70
N HIS A 285 -12.28 -17.63 -3.95
CA HIS A 285 -13.49 -18.18 -3.31
C HIS A 285 -14.77 -17.82 -4.09
N HIS A 286 -14.64 -17.26 -5.31
CA HIS A 286 -15.75 -16.73 -6.13
C HIS A 286 -16.49 -15.54 -5.52
N TYR A 287 -15.95 -14.89 -4.49
CA TYR A 287 -16.51 -13.66 -3.95
C TYR A 287 -16.30 -12.53 -4.96
N THR A 288 -17.34 -11.73 -5.13
CA THR A 288 -17.25 -10.45 -5.85
C THR A 288 -17.04 -9.31 -4.86
N PRO A 289 -16.61 -8.11 -5.29
CA PRO A 289 -16.48 -6.95 -4.40
C PRO A 289 -17.78 -6.62 -3.66
N LEU A 290 -18.94 -6.92 -4.26
CA LEU A 290 -20.22 -6.74 -3.59
C LEU A 290 -20.43 -7.74 -2.45
N HIS A 291 -20.01 -8.99 -2.62
CA HIS A 291 -20.01 -9.98 -1.54
C HIS A 291 -19.13 -9.52 -0.36
N ASP A 292 -17.93 -9.02 -0.63
CA ASP A 292 -17.04 -8.49 0.41
C ASP A 292 -17.68 -7.34 1.18
N LEU A 293 -18.30 -6.39 0.48
CA LEU A 293 -18.95 -5.25 1.13
C LEU A 293 -20.04 -5.69 2.14
N VAL A 294 -20.85 -6.69 1.77
CA VAL A 294 -22.04 -7.08 2.53
C VAL A 294 -21.78 -8.15 3.60
N SER A 295 -20.77 -8.99 3.39
CA SER A 295 -20.32 -10.00 4.36
C SER A 295 -19.49 -9.42 5.51
N ASN A 296 -19.06 -8.16 5.39
CA ASN A 296 -18.29 -7.49 6.43
C ASN A 296 -19.04 -7.37 7.76
N LYS A 297 -18.34 -7.72 8.83
CA LYS A 297 -18.82 -7.62 10.22
C LYS A 297 -18.60 -6.23 10.78
N PHE A 298 -19.33 -5.25 10.25
CA PHE A 298 -19.29 -3.85 10.69
C PHE A 298 -19.59 -3.69 12.19
N LYS A 299 -18.53 -3.71 13.02
CA LYS A 299 -18.64 -3.58 14.48
C LYS A 299 -18.47 -2.12 14.88
N LYS A 300 -19.56 -1.52 15.36
CA LYS A 300 -19.64 -0.15 15.90
C LYS A 300 -19.29 0.95 14.87
N LEU A 301 -20.07 1.05 13.80
CA LEU A 301 -19.98 2.18 12.87
C LEU A 301 -20.78 3.40 13.33
N THR A 302 -20.27 4.59 13.03
CA THR A 302 -20.97 5.86 13.14
C THR A 302 -22.07 5.98 12.08
N LYS A 303 -22.99 6.94 12.25
CA LYS A 303 -24.07 7.20 11.29
C LYS A 303 -23.52 7.63 9.92
N GLU A 304 -22.42 8.37 9.90
CA GLU A 304 -21.76 8.86 8.68
C GLU A 304 -21.15 7.70 7.89
N GLU A 305 -20.41 6.79 8.55
CA GLU A 305 -19.82 5.61 7.90
C GLU A 305 -20.90 4.68 7.31
N TRP A 306 -22.03 4.53 8.02
CA TRP A 306 -23.18 3.82 7.46
C TRP A 306 -23.75 4.49 6.20
N ASN A 307 -23.73 5.82 6.13
CA ASN A 307 -24.16 6.54 4.94
C ASN A 307 -23.17 6.34 3.79
N ASP A 308 -21.87 6.37 4.07
CA ASP A 308 -20.83 6.07 3.08
C ASP A 308 -21.00 4.66 2.51
N ILE A 309 -21.25 3.64 3.35
CA ILE A 309 -21.53 2.27 2.88
C ILE A 309 -22.76 2.22 1.98
N LYS A 310 -23.85 2.92 2.34
CA LYS A 310 -25.05 3.00 1.48
C LYS A 310 -24.75 3.64 0.13
N ILE A 311 -23.92 4.68 0.11
CA ILE A 311 -23.51 5.35 -1.13
C ILE A 311 -22.63 4.40 -1.95
N ILE A 312 -21.66 3.72 -1.34
CA ILE A 312 -20.80 2.72 -1.98
C ILE A 312 -21.66 1.63 -2.62
N PHE A 313 -22.60 1.04 -1.86
CA PHE A 313 -23.51 0.01 -2.37
C PHE A 313 -24.25 0.48 -3.62
N LYS A 314 -24.85 1.68 -3.57
CA LYS A 314 -25.55 2.27 -4.73
C LYS A 314 -24.62 2.48 -5.92
N ILE A 315 -23.39 2.94 -5.68
CA ILE A 315 -22.40 3.15 -6.73
C ILE A 315 -22.05 1.81 -7.38
N LEU A 316 -21.82 0.75 -6.60
CA LEU A 316 -21.50 -0.58 -7.14
C LEU A 316 -22.65 -1.12 -8.00
N VAL A 317 -23.88 -1.05 -7.50
CA VAL A 317 -25.08 -1.49 -8.24
C VAL A 317 -25.26 -0.69 -9.53
N ASN A 318 -25.14 0.64 -9.46
CA ASN A 318 -25.25 1.51 -10.64
C ASN A 318 -24.10 1.29 -11.64
N ALA A 319 -22.92 0.87 -11.17
CA ALA A 319 -21.79 0.49 -12.01
C ALA A 319 -21.94 -0.91 -12.64
N GLY A 320 -23.03 -1.64 -12.33
CA GLY A 320 -23.32 -2.96 -12.90
C GLY A 320 -22.86 -4.13 -12.05
N ALA A 321 -22.76 -3.97 -10.72
CA ALA A 321 -22.49 -5.09 -9.83
C ALA A 321 -23.63 -6.15 -9.90
N HIS A 322 -23.26 -7.41 -10.09
CA HIS A 322 -24.21 -8.52 -10.09
C HIS A 322 -24.73 -8.79 -8.68
N LEU A 323 -26.05 -8.61 -8.52
CA LEU A 323 -26.78 -8.88 -7.28
C LEU A 323 -27.09 -10.37 -7.10
N ASP A 324 -26.98 -11.14 -8.19
CA ASP A 324 -27.29 -12.56 -8.30
C ASP A 324 -26.05 -13.43 -8.56
N ALA A 325 -24.84 -12.85 -8.45
CA ALA A 325 -23.62 -13.64 -8.46
C ALA A 325 -23.62 -14.63 -7.28
N ILE A 326 -23.12 -15.85 -7.47
CA ILE A 326 -23.14 -16.89 -6.45
C ILE A 326 -21.72 -17.18 -5.98
N ALA A 327 -21.46 -16.99 -4.68
CA ALA A 327 -20.24 -17.42 -4.01
C ALA A 327 -20.61 -18.47 -2.94
N TRP A 328 -20.03 -19.67 -3.03
CA TRP A 328 -20.35 -20.80 -2.12
C TRP A 328 -21.87 -21.06 -1.95
N GLY A 329 -22.62 -20.98 -3.05
CA GLY A 329 -24.06 -21.21 -3.04
C GLY A 329 -24.89 -20.09 -2.41
N LYS A 330 -24.30 -18.94 -2.10
CA LYS A 330 -24.99 -17.77 -1.53
C LYS A 330 -24.86 -16.57 -2.46
N THR A 331 -25.94 -15.80 -2.58
CA THR A 331 -25.90 -14.49 -3.22
C THR A 331 -25.37 -13.42 -2.24
N PRO A 332 -25.01 -12.21 -2.71
CA PRO A 332 -24.68 -11.10 -1.82
C PRO A 332 -25.79 -10.78 -0.82
N GLU A 333 -27.06 -10.94 -1.19
CA GLU A 333 -28.18 -10.72 -0.27
C GLU A 333 -28.22 -11.77 0.85
N ASP A 334 -28.00 -13.05 0.49
CA ASP A 334 -27.98 -14.17 1.46
C ASP A 334 -26.77 -14.08 2.40
N GLY A 335 -25.62 -13.62 1.88
CA GLY A 335 -24.38 -13.43 2.63
C GLY A 335 -24.32 -12.15 3.47
N ALA A 336 -25.34 -11.29 3.43
CA ALA A 336 -25.32 -10.02 4.13
C ALA A 336 -25.43 -10.19 5.66
N GLU A 337 -24.41 -9.72 6.39
CA GLU A 337 -24.33 -9.85 7.86
C GLU A 337 -25.35 -8.93 8.58
N HIS A 338 -25.64 -7.75 8.01
CA HIS A 338 -26.48 -6.73 8.66
C HIS A 338 -27.85 -6.57 7.99
N GLU A 339 -28.92 -6.54 8.79
CA GLU A 339 -30.30 -6.29 8.32
C GLU A 339 -30.45 -4.95 7.57
N LYS A 340 -29.66 -3.93 7.93
CA LYS A 340 -29.63 -2.65 7.23
C LYS A 340 -29.15 -2.81 5.78
N LEU A 341 -28.21 -3.71 5.50
CA LEU A 341 -27.73 -4.00 4.16
C LEU A 341 -28.75 -4.82 3.39
N LYS A 342 -29.34 -5.86 4.00
CA LYS A 342 -30.47 -6.60 3.41
C LYS A 342 -31.62 -5.69 2.99
N SER A 343 -31.92 -4.66 3.79
CA SER A 343 -32.95 -3.69 3.44
C SER A 343 -32.64 -2.91 2.16
N LEU A 344 -31.37 -2.72 1.81
CA LEU A 344 -30.98 -2.03 0.57
C LEU A 344 -31.30 -2.87 -0.67
N PHE A 345 -31.14 -4.20 -0.61
CA PHE A 345 -31.53 -5.11 -1.68
C PHE A 345 -33.04 -5.07 -1.95
N ARG A 346 -33.85 -4.91 -0.89
CA ARG A 346 -35.32 -4.77 -1.02
C ARG A 346 -35.74 -3.43 -1.62
N ILE A 347 -35.01 -2.35 -1.32
CA ILE A 347 -35.30 -0.99 -1.82
C ILE A 347 -34.83 -0.80 -3.26
N HIS A 348 -33.76 -1.51 -3.66
CA HIS A 348 -33.24 -1.52 -5.02
C HIS A 348 -33.72 -2.82 -5.70
N PRO A 349 -34.94 -2.86 -6.25
CA PRO A 349 -35.44 -4.06 -6.91
C PRO A 349 -34.44 -4.47 -7.98
N ILE A 350 -34.08 -5.75 -7.95
CA ILE A 350 -33.05 -6.34 -8.77
C ILE A 350 -33.44 -6.16 -10.25
N GLN A 351 -32.93 -5.11 -10.89
CA GLN A 351 -33.03 -4.96 -12.34
C GLN A 351 -31.97 -5.88 -12.97
N LEU A 352 -32.19 -7.19 -12.85
CA LEU A 352 -31.37 -8.18 -13.52
C LEU A 352 -31.51 -7.95 -15.01
N SER A 353 -30.36 -7.84 -15.67
CA SER A 353 -30.36 -7.86 -17.13
C SER A 353 -30.90 -9.21 -17.61
N LEU A 354 -31.50 -9.22 -18.80
CA LEU A 354 -31.92 -10.47 -19.45
C LEU A 354 -30.77 -11.48 -19.51
N LYS A 355 -29.54 -10.99 -19.71
CA LYS A 355 -28.33 -11.81 -19.73
C LYS A 355 -28.10 -12.55 -18.40
N CYS A 356 -28.27 -11.86 -17.26
CA CYS A 356 -28.17 -12.47 -15.93
C CYS A 356 -29.27 -13.52 -15.72
N LEU A 357 -30.51 -13.19 -16.11
CA LEU A 357 -31.65 -14.12 -16.01
C LEU A 357 -31.41 -15.41 -16.82
N CYS A 358 -30.88 -15.28 -18.04
CA CYS A 358 -30.51 -16.43 -18.87
C CYS A 358 -29.39 -17.26 -18.23
N ALA A 359 -28.30 -16.62 -17.76
CA ALA A 359 -27.19 -17.30 -17.10
C ALA A 359 -27.66 -18.08 -15.86
N ARG A 360 -28.45 -17.43 -15.00
CA ARG A 360 -29.03 -18.04 -13.81
C ARG A 360 -29.95 -19.23 -14.16
N MET A 361 -30.70 -19.15 -15.25
CA MET A 361 -31.58 -20.24 -15.68
C MET A 361 -30.78 -21.42 -16.25
N ILE A 362 -29.67 -21.16 -16.94
CA ILE A 362 -28.74 -22.20 -17.42
C ILE A 362 -28.18 -22.97 -16.22
N GLN A 363 -27.70 -22.25 -15.20
CA GLN A 363 -27.07 -22.83 -14.02
C GLN A 363 -28.07 -23.57 -13.13
N LYS A 364 -29.24 -22.97 -12.88
CA LYS A 364 -30.30 -23.58 -12.07
C LYS A 364 -30.81 -24.91 -12.63
N ASN A 365 -30.83 -25.09 -13.95
CA ASN A 365 -31.29 -26.33 -14.58
C ASN A 365 -30.14 -27.22 -15.05
N GLU A 366 -28.89 -26.90 -14.67
CA GLU A 366 -27.69 -27.66 -15.03
C GLU A 366 -27.58 -27.94 -16.53
N LEU A 367 -27.96 -26.95 -17.36
CA LEU A 367 -27.97 -27.12 -18.82
C LEU A 367 -26.53 -27.12 -19.35
N ASN A 368 -26.20 -28.07 -20.22
CA ASN A 368 -24.89 -28.08 -20.88
C ASN A 368 -24.80 -26.93 -21.90
N TYR A 369 -23.99 -25.92 -21.58
CA TYR A 369 -23.86 -24.69 -22.39
C TYR A 369 -22.53 -24.58 -23.14
N ILE A 370 -21.56 -25.46 -22.89
CA ILE A 370 -20.17 -25.32 -23.34
C ILE A 370 -20.06 -25.21 -24.87
N ASP A 371 -20.85 -26.00 -25.59
CA ASP A 371 -20.87 -25.98 -27.07
C ASP A 371 -21.98 -25.10 -27.66
N CYS A 372 -22.85 -24.54 -26.80
CA CYS A 372 -24.04 -23.78 -27.20
C CYS A 372 -23.81 -22.26 -27.19
N ILE A 373 -22.88 -21.77 -26.36
CA ILE A 373 -22.59 -20.34 -26.22
C ILE A 373 -21.12 -20.03 -26.57
N PRO A 374 -20.79 -18.79 -26.98
CA PRO A 374 -19.41 -18.38 -27.16
C PRO A 374 -18.55 -18.55 -25.89
N LYS A 375 -17.28 -18.95 -26.05
CA LYS A 375 -16.28 -19.07 -24.95
C LYS A 375 -16.20 -17.83 -24.06
N SER A 376 -16.37 -16.64 -24.64
CA SER A 376 -16.37 -15.36 -23.91
C SER A 376 -17.53 -15.20 -22.91
N LEU A 377 -18.59 -16.02 -23.01
CA LEU A 377 -19.73 -16.01 -22.10
C LEU A 377 -19.65 -17.06 -21.01
N HIS A 378 -18.71 -18.01 -21.07
CA HIS A 378 -18.60 -19.09 -20.09
C HIS A 378 -18.33 -18.55 -18.68
N ALA A 379 -17.30 -17.70 -18.52
CA ALA A 379 -17.01 -17.07 -17.24
C ALA A 379 -18.18 -16.21 -16.70
N PHE A 380 -19.01 -15.66 -17.59
CA PHE A 380 -20.21 -14.92 -17.20
C PHE A 380 -21.33 -15.85 -16.71
N THR A 381 -21.52 -17.00 -17.37
CA THR A 381 -22.50 -17.99 -16.93
C THR A 381 -22.06 -18.67 -15.65
N GLU A 382 -20.77 -18.94 -15.46
CA GLU A 382 -20.19 -19.51 -14.23
C GLU A 382 -20.31 -18.60 -13.00
N LEU A 383 -20.46 -17.28 -13.20
CA LEU A 383 -20.64 -16.32 -12.12
C LEU A 383 -22.01 -16.43 -11.42
N HIS A 384 -23.03 -16.91 -12.14
CA HIS A 384 -24.43 -16.97 -11.72
C HIS A 384 -24.84 -18.41 -11.38
#